data_AF-A0A0A9XWA5-F1
#
_entry.id   AF-A0A0A9XWA5-F1
#
_cell.length_a   1.000
_cell.length_b   1.000
_cell.length_c   1.000
_cell.angle_alpha   90.00
_cell.angle_beta   90.00
_cell.angle_gamma   90.00
#
_symmetry.space_group_name_H-M   'P 1'
#
loop_
_entity.id
_entity.type
_entity.pdbx_description
1 polymer ?
#
loop_
_entity_poly.entity_id
_entity_poly.type
_entity_poly.pdbx_seq_one_letter_code
_entity_poly.pdbx_strand_id
1 'polypeptide(L)'
;VSTGTEPSGAPTDGTTVTEITESSSVTGSGSETVGTSLMPPLQFLQCYRGKEPSPHQTDCSLFYSCSNNEPILMRCSPGMHFNKLLKICDVPQRANCDLPY
;
A
#
# COMPACT_ATOMS: atom_id res chain seq x y z
N VAL A 1 -29.99 4.97 -57.24
CA VAL A 1 -29.53 4.74 -55.85
C VAL A 1 -30.54 5.35 -54.91
N SER A 2 -30.74 4.69 -53.75
CA SER A 2 -31.71 4.94 -52.67
C SER A 2 -33.05 4.20 -52.82
N THR A 3 -33.29 3.15 -52.02
CA THR A 3 -34.01 3.20 -50.71
C THR A 3 -34.19 1.80 -50.07
N GLY A 4 -34.05 1.75 -48.73
CA GLY A 4 -34.62 0.75 -47.79
C GLY A 4 -33.78 -0.51 -47.50
N THR A 5 -33.69 -1.11 -46.29
CA THR A 5 -34.30 -0.87 -44.96
C THR A 5 -33.53 -1.73 -43.92
N GLU A 6 -33.53 -1.27 -42.67
CA GLU A 6 -33.02 -1.79 -41.37
C GLU A 6 -32.99 -3.34 -41.13
N PRO A 7 -32.23 -3.85 -40.12
CA PRO A 7 -32.81 -3.87 -38.76
C PRO A 7 -31.84 -3.70 -37.57
N SER A 8 -32.43 -3.15 -36.50
CA SER A 8 -32.28 -3.57 -35.09
C SER A 8 -30.98 -3.26 -34.33
N GLY A 9 -31.07 -2.21 -33.51
CA GLY A 9 -30.27 -2.04 -32.30
C GLY A 9 -31.11 -1.30 -31.26
N ALA A 10 -31.59 -2.04 -30.26
CA ALA A 10 -32.43 -1.58 -29.17
C ALA A 10 -31.74 -0.53 -28.26
N PRO A 11 -32.52 0.32 -27.56
CA PRO A 11 -31.97 1.28 -26.61
C PRO A 11 -31.57 0.55 -25.32
N THR A 12 -30.35 0.77 -24.86
CA THR A 12 -30.04 0.61 -23.43
C THR A 12 -29.44 1.92 -22.97
N ASP A 13 -30.31 2.68 -22.30
CA ASP A 13 -29.99 3.84 -21.50
C ASP A 13 -28.87 3.44 -20.54
N GLY A 14 -27.66 3.88 -20.86
CA GLY A 14 -26.47 3.63 -20.07
C GLY A 14 -26.66 4.29 -18.72
N THR A 15 -26.94 3.46 -17.72
CA THR A 15 -27.13 3.81 -16.32
C THR A 15 -26.15 4.89 -15.89
N THR A 16 -26.72 6.04 -15.53
CA THR A 16 -26.12 7.08 -14.70
C THR A 16 -25.36 6.45 -13.53
N VAL A 17 -24.04 6.37 -13.64
CA VAL A 17 -23.17 6.11 -12.48
C VAL A 17 -22.97 7.45 -11.78
N THR A 18 -23.90 7.80 -10.91
CA THR A 18 -23.66 8.79 -9.86
C THR A 18 -23.34 8.04 -8.58
N GLU A 19 -22.42 8.63 -7.79
CA GLU A 19 -21.91 8.19 -6.50
C GLU A 19 -20.67 7.27 -6.52
N ILE A 20 -19.51 7.93 -6.63
CA ILE A 20 -18.50 7.79 -5.58
C ILE A 20 -18.08 9.18 -5.11
N THR A 21 -18.92 9.82 -4.30
CA THR A 21 -18.45 10.79 -3.30
C THR A 21 -17.87 10.02 -2.13
N GLU A 22 -16.58 9.66 -2.24
CA GLU A 22 -15.69 9.73 -1.08
C GLU A 22 -14.24 9.89 -1.54
N SER A 23 -13.97 11.00 -2.23
CA SER A 23 -12.69 11.67 -2.06
C SER A 23 -12.66 12.23 -0.63
N SER A 24 -12.46 11.35 0.36
CA SER A 24 -12.06 11.76 1.69
C SER A 24 -10.63 12.28 1.58
N SER A 25 -10.56 13.56 1.24
CA SER A 25 -9.45 14.44 1.53
C SER A 25 -9.27 14.45 3.04
N VAL A 26 -8.48 13.51 3.58
CA VAL A 26 -7.89 13.69 4.90
C VAL A 26 -6.70 14.63 4.71
N THR A 27 -7.00 15.93 4.59
CA THR A 27 -6.10 16.99 5.01
C THR A 27 -5.99 16.90 6.53
N GLY A 28 -5.12 16.01 7.01
CA GLY A 28 -4.74 15.89 8.41
C GLY A 28 -3.43 16.62 8.66
N SER A 29 -3.45 17.95 8.71
CA SER A 29 -2.45 18.69 9.48
C SER A 29 -2.89 18.61 10.93
N GLY A 30 -2.39 17.60 11.65
CA GLY A 30 -2.83 17.24 12.98
C GLY A 30 -1.73 16.47 13.69
N SER A 31 -0.83 17.24 14.29
CA SER A 31 -0.07 16.79 15.45
C SER A 31 -1.07 16.40 16.56
N GLU A 32 -0.66 15.46 17.40
CA GLU A 32 -1.27 15.06 18.69
C GLU A 32 -2.15 13.80 18.72
N THR A 33 -1.44 12.68 18.94
CA THR A 33 -1.65 11.70 20.03
C THR A 33 -3.00 10.98 20.13
N VAL A 34 -3.05 9.75 19.59
CA VAL A 34 -3.79 8.64 20.20
C VAL A 34 -2.82 7.46 20.33
N GLY A 35 -2.44 7.15 21.57
CA GLY A 35 -1.47 6.12 21.87
C GLY A 35 -2.03 4.72 21.64
N THR A 36 -1.34 3.93 20.84
CA THR A 36 -1.18 2.49 21.07
C THR A 36 0.32 2.19 20.95
N SER A 37 0.85 1.62 22.03
CA SER A 37 2.26 1.33 22.30
C SER A 37 2.99 0.65 21.12
N LEU A 38 4.21 1.11 20.75
CA LEU A 38 5.43 0.31 20.46
C LEU A 38 6.38 0.69 19.28
N MET A 39 6.26 1.80 18.53
CA MET A 39 7.31 2.14 17.55
C MET A 39 7.91 3.54 17.77
N PRO A 40 9.24 3.68 17.94
CA PRO A 40 9.86 4.97 18.13
C PRO A 40 9.83 5.80 16.83
N PRO A 41 9.86 7.15 16.93
CA PRO A 41 9.95 8.09 15.79
C PRO A 41 11.22 7.96 14.93
N LEU A 42 12.04 6.93 15.17
CA LEU A 42 13.23 6.63 14.41
C LEU A 42 12.94 6.02 13.05
N GLN A 43 11.79 5.34 12.86
CA GLN A 43 11.49 4.68 11.59
C GLN A 43 11.33 5.65 10.42
N PHE A 44 10.76 6.83 10.68
CA PHE A 44 10.69 7.91 9.71
C PHE A 44 12.09 8.39 9.32
N LEU A 45 13.00 8.50 10.30
CA LEU A 45 14.38 8.94 10.08
C LEU A 45 15.22 7.97 9.25
N GLN A 46 14.89 6.68 9.24
CA GLN A 46 15.66 5.67 8.49
C GLN A 46 15.63 5.95 7.00
N CYS A 47 14.49 6.44 6.51
CA CYS A 47 14.27 6.73 5.10
C CYS A 47 15.06 7.94 4.60
N TYR A 48 15.22 8.94 5.48
CA TYR A 48 16.06 10.12 5.22
C TYR A 48 17.56 9.82 5.32
N ARG A 49 17.95 8.76 6.03
CA ARG A 49 19.36 8.43 6.32
C ARG A 49 19.92 7.31 5.44
N GLY A 50 19.06 6.45 4.90
CA GLY A 50 19.43 5.37 3.99
C GLY A 50 18.25 5.03 3.09
N LYS A 51 18.46 5.06 1.77
CA LYS A 51 17.49 4.64 0.74
C LYS A 51 17.23 3.12 0.77
N GLU A 52 17.22 2.49 1.94
CA GLU A 52 17.11 1.05 2.08
C GLU A 52 15.79 0.67 2.72
N PRO A 53 15.10 -0.36 2.20
CA PRO A 53 13.88 -0.84 2.81
C PRO A 53 14.17 -1.49 4.17
N SER A 54 13.20 -1.34 5.09
CA SER A 54 13.33 -1.78 6.48
C SER A 54 12.16 -2.70 6.89
N PRO A 55 12.41 -3.69 7.77
CA PRO A 55 11.37 -4.61 8.22
C PRO A 55 10.36 -3.91 9.12
N HIS A 56 9.11 -4.37 9.10
CA HIS A 56 8.11 -3.98 10.07
C HIS A 56 8.36 -4.65 11.43
N GLN A 57 8.09 -3.95 12.54
CA GLN A 57 8.43 -4.43 13.90
C GLN A 57 7.40 -5.38 14.51
N THR A 58 6.24 -5.59 13.88
CA THR A 58 5.23 -6.53 14.37
C THR A 58 4.74 -7.50 13.31
N ASP A 59 5.16 -7.35 12.06
CA ASP A 59 4.69 -8.19 10.95
C ASP A 59 5.79 -8.46 9.94
N CYS A 60 6.30 -9.68 9.90
CA CYS A 60 7.36 -10.04 8.95
C CYS A 60 6.92 -9.94 7.48
N SER A 61 5.61 -9.99 7.21
CA SER A 61 5.07 -9.82 5.86
C SER A 61 5.06 -8.36 5.39
N LEU A 62 5.33 -7.41 6.28
CA LEU A 62 5.32 -5.98 6.01
C LEU A 62 6.74 -5.41 6.03
N PHE A 63 6.97 -4.42 5.17
CA PHE A 63 8.24 -3.68 5.13
C PHE A 63 7.99 -2.24 4.69
N TYR A 64 8.85 -1.33 5.13
CA TYR A 64 8.84 0.05 4.68
C TYR A 64 9.82 0.21 3.52
N SER A 65 9.31 0.67 2.39
CA SER A 65 10.10 1.08 1.22
C SER A 65 10.23 2.60 1.20
N CYS A 66 11.33 3.12 0.67
CA CYS A 66 11.61 4.55 0.68
C CYS A 66 11.41 5.19 -0.68
N SER A 67 10.42 6.08 -0.80
CA SER A 67 10.16 6.86 -2.01
C SER A 67 10.06 8.34 -1.68
N ASN A 68 10.81 9.20 -2.38
CA ASN A 68 10.80 10.66 -2.14
C ASN A 68 11.04 11.10 -0.68
N ASN A 69 11.86 10.33 0.06
CA ASN A 69 12.11 10.50 1.51
C ASN A 69 10.90 10.19 2.41
N GLU A 70 9.87 9.57 1.86
CA GLU A 70 8.71 9.09 2.59
C GLU A 70 8.76 7.55 2.72
N PRO A 71 8.61 7.01 3.93
CA PRO A 71 8.47 5.58 4.13
C PRO A 71 7.07 5.12 3.71
N ILE A 72 7.01 4.30 2.66
CA ILE A 72 5.80 3.66 2.16
C ILE A 72 5.73 2.25 2.73
N LEU A 73 4.66 1.96 3.46
CA LEU A 73 4.39 0.60 3.93
C LEU A 73 3.97 -0.29 2.75
N MET A 74 4.73 -1.36 2.56
CA MET A 74 4.53 -2.35 1.50
C MET A 74 4.38 -3.74 2.13
N ARG A 75 3.67 -4.62 1.43
CA ARG A 75 3.43 -6.00 1.85
C ARG A 75 4.04 -6.99 0.86
N CYS A 76 4.68 -8.02 1.39
CA CYS A 76 5.15 -9.16 0.61
C CYS A 76 4.00 -10.04 0.14
N SER A 77 4.24 -10.88 -0.86
CA SER A 77 3.29 -11.91 -1.29
C SER A 77 2.88 -12.82 -0.12
N PRO A 78 1.67 -13.38 -0.13
CA PRO A 78 1.17 -14.22 0.96
C PRO A 78 2.14 -15.38 1.24
N GLY A 79 2.51 -15.54 2.51
CA GLY A 79 3.46 -16.57 2.95
C GLY A 79 4.95 -16.20 2.80
N MET A 80 5.26 -14.97 2.38
CA MET A 80 6.63 -14.46 2.27
C MET A 80 6.90 -13.37 3.31
N HIS A 81 8.14 -13.34 3.80
CA HIS A 81 8.61 -12.39 4.80
C HIS A 81 9.70 -11.50 4.22
N PHE A 82 9.77 -10.25 4.67
CA PHE A 82 10.80 -9.33 4.24
C PHE A 82 12.15 -9.70 4.85
N ASN A 83 13.13 -9.95 3.98
CA ASN A 83 14.50 -10.21 4.34
C ASN A 83 15.27 -8.89 4.46
N LYS A 84 15.61 -8.48 5.67
CA LYS A 84 16.32 -7.21 5.92
C LYS A 84 17.77 -7.19 5.40
N LEU A 85 18.39 -8.36 5.17
CA LEU A 85 19.75 -8.51 4.66
C LEU A 85 19.77 -8.39 3.13
N LEU A 86 18.82 -9.07 2.47
CA LEU A 86 18.72 -9.08 1.01
C LEU A 86 17.82 -7.97 0.45
N LYS A 87 17.07 -7.28 1.31
CA LYS A 87 16.14 -6.21 0.95
C LYS A 87 15.01 -6.65 0.00
N ILE A 88 14.61 -7.92 0.09
CA ILE A 88 13.58 -8.54 -0.76
C ILE A 88 12.59 -9.34 0.08
N CYS A 89 11.43 -9.64 -0.48
CA CYS A 89 10.54 -10.65 0.06
C CYS A 89 11.12 -12.05 -0.22
N ASP A 90 11.29 -12.83 0.83
CA ASP A 90 11.82 -14.18 0.76
C ASP A 90 10.96 -15.13 1.61
N VAL A 91 11.19 -16.43 1.50
CA VAL A 91 10.53 -17.42 2.33
C VAL A 91 10.89 -17.19 3.81
N PRO A 92 9.97 -17.43 4.76
CA PRO A 92 10.15 -17.15 6.19
C PRO A 92 11.40 -17.80 6.78
N GLN A 93 11.78 -18.98 6.27
CA GLN A 93 12.97 -19.74 6.67
C GLN A 93 14.28 -19.01 6.34
N ARG A 94 14.28 -18.13 5.32
CA ARG A 94 15.45 -17.36 4.87
C ARG A 94 15.36 -15.88 5.21
N ALA A 95 14.15 -15.36 5.41
CA ALA A 95 13.92 -13.95 5.71
C ALA A 95 14.50 -13.50 7.06
N ASN A 96 14.77 -14.44 7.96
CA ASN A 96 15.46 -14.21 9.24
C ASN A 96 14.83 -13.06 10.04
N CYS A 97 13.49 -13.09 10.12
CA CYS A 97 12.71 -12.06 10.81
C CYS A 97 12.83 -12.22 12.32
N ASP A 98 13.24 -11.17 13.03
CA ASP A 98 13.58 -11.22 14.46
C ASP A 98 12.41 -10.89 15.40
N LEU A 99 11.17 -11.19 15.00
CA LEU A 99 10.03 -10.93 15.89
C LEU A 99 10.02 -11.93 17.05
N PRO A 100 9.89 -11.47 18.31
CA PRO A 100 9.59 -12.38 19.41
C PRO A 100 8.20 -12.96 19.16
N TYR A 101 8.12 -14.30 19.18
CA TYR A 101 6.90 -15.07 19.00
C TYR A 101 5.91 -14.85 20.16
#